data_AF-A0A2P6NPV8-F1
#
_entry.id   AF-A0A2P6NPV8-F1
#
_cell.length_a   1.000
_cell.length_b   1.000
_cell.length_c   1.000
_cell.angle_alpha   90.00
_cell.angle_beta   90.00
_cell.angle_gamma   90.00
#
_symmetry.space_group_name_H-M   'P 1'
#
loop_
_entity.id
_entity.type
_entity.pdbx_description
1 polymer ?
#
loop_
_entity_poly.entity_id
_entity_poly.type
_entity_poly.pdbx_seq_one_letter_code
_entity_poly.pdbx_strand_id
1 'polypeptide(L)'
;MTTRSRKRPLENSSEEENQRSKKEKIDAVHSDIHVRLSSARQAFTLQEEPRSVSGREKELKEIRDWIQEHIDNGSSSSLYISGRPGSGKTATINQLRKDLVSSQSRTNCVYINCMQFTADRKQVYREISASSQLGSCDTAAEISSLLGSRQSKTKLTRKMQLELAEIFGWTTIESERHIALRFSHEKESRTLVIGIANALDMTDRIPLLSYIKCEPKLMHFRGYTKEEIAKIIQERLPPLREGESPLLDPLAIHLLSQTVASRSGDIRMVLDICRKAVQKIQNRVELDGERAVTKITIADMKGICSGLLYDPVVEEVKSLSVHGQLLLVVLTLWSRKNKKAITGRQLREEYRTYSKKIGIPGVESEVADLCGSLEAFTVMGKQKEFNTRTMGLRISEESLLLGLEDVKILQNLIKQ
;
A
#
# COMPACT_ATOMS: atom_id res chain seq x y z
N MET A 1 42.75 0.20 -84.93
CA MET A 1 41.66 -0.53 -84.23
C MET A 1 42.27 -1.22 -83.02
N THR A 2 42.05 -0.69 -81.81
CA THR A 2 42.49 -1.29 -80.54
C THR A 2 41.41 -1.05 -79.49
N THR A 3 40.84 -2.14 -78.98
CA THR A 3 39.79 -2.20 -77.96
C THR A 3 40.37 -1.96 -76.56
N ARG A 4 39.76 -1.07 -75.77
CA ARG A 4 40.15 -0.81 -74.38
C ARG A 4 38.96 -1.17 -73.47
N SER A 5 39.07 -2.31 -72.80
CA SER A 5 38.11 -2.80 -71.81
C SER A 5 38.24 -2.01 -70.51
N ARG A 6 37.17 -1.30 -70.09
CA ARG A 6 37.09 -0.55 -68.81
C ARG A 6 36.45 -1.45 -67.75
N LYS A 7 37.24 -1.86 -66.75
CA LYS A 7 36.77 -2.44 -65.48
C LYS A 7 35.88 -1.42 -64.74
N ARG A 8 34.71 -1.85 -64.25
CA ARG A 8 33.89 -1.10 -63.27
C ARG A 8 34.43 -1.37 -61.85
N PRO A 9 34.41 -0.40 -60.91
CA PRO A 9 34.78 -0.63 -59.51
C PRO A 9 33.64 -1.32 -58.76
N LEU A 10 33.97 -2.33 -57.94
CA LEU A 10 33.06 -3.17 -57.14
C LEU A 10 33.02 -2.77 -55.65
N GLU A 11 33.50 -1.58 -55.27
CA GLU A 11 33.77 -1.23 -53.86
C GLU A 11 32.62 -0.54 -53.09
N ASN A 12 31.56 -0.06 -53.75
CA ASN A 12 30.48 0.68 -53.06
C ASN A 12 29.39 -0.21 -52.41
N SER A 13 29.26 -1.48 -52.80
CA SER A 13 28.16 -2.33 -52.27
C SER A 13 28.42 -2.82 -50.84
N SER A 14 29.68 -3.02 -50.47
CA SER A 14 30.07 -3.53 -49.14
C SER A 14 29.95 -2.50 -48.02
N GLU A 15 30.08 -1.20 -48.31
CA GLU A 15 29.91 -0.14 -47.30
C GLU A 15 28.43 0.17 -47.04
N GLU A 16 27.59 0.16 -48.08
CA GLU A 16 26.13 0.33 -47.95
C GLU A 16 25.48 -0.86 -47.22
N GLU A 17 25.91 -2.10 -47.48
CA GLU A 17 25.46 -3.28 -46.71
C GLU A 17 25.92 -3.25 -45.25
N ASN A 18 27.12 -2.74 -44.97
CA ASN A 18 27.61 -2.55 -43.59
C ASN A 18 26.84 -1.45 -42.83
N GLN A 19 26.40 -0.39 -43.52
CA GLN A 19 25.58 0.66 -42.92
C GLN A 19 24.12 0.20 -42.71
N ARG A 20 23.56 -0.57 -43.65
CA ARG A 20 22.21 -1.18 -43.50
C ARG A 20 22.17 -2.18 -42.35
N SER A 21 23.13 -3.09 -42.27
CA SER A 21 23.22 -4.08 -41.20
C SER A 21 23.52 -3.47 -39.82
N LYS A 22 24.24 -2.34 -39.75
CA LYS A 22 24.36 -1.54 -38.52
C LYS A 22 23.04 -0.88 -38.12
N LYS A 23 22.31 -0.29 -39.08
CA LYS A 23 21.02 0.37 -38.83
C LYS A 23 19.94 -0.63 -38.39
N GLU A 24 19.88 -1.81 -39.00
CA GLU A 24 18.96 -2.89 -38.61
C GLU A 24 19.28 -3.44 -37.21
N LYS A 25 20.57 -3.54 -36.84
CA LYS A 25 20.98 -3.90 -35.48
C LYS A 25 20.61 -2.83 -34.45
N ILE A 26 20.71 -1.55 -34.82
CA ILE A 26 20.33 -0.41 -33.98
C ILE A 26 18.82 -0.39 -33.73
N ASP A 27 18.01 -0.54 -34.78
CA ASP A 27 16.55 -0.57 -34.68
C ASP A 27 16.07 -1.78 -33.85
N ALA A 28 16.74 -2.93 -33.98
CA ALA A 28 16.46 -4.12 -33.16
C ALA A 28 16.77 -3.90 -31.67
N VAL A 29 17.93 -3.31 -31.34
CA VAL A 29 18.32 -3.03 -29.94
C VAL A 29 17.41 -1.97 -29.30
N HIS A 30 17.03 -0.93 -30.05
CA HIS A 30 16.09 0.09 -29.58
C HIS A 30 14.71 -0.54 -29.31
N SER A 31 14.26 -1.45 -30.18
CA SER A 31 13.00 -2.18 -29.97
C SER A 31 13.03 -3.05 -28.70
N ASP A 32 14.14 -3.74 -28.42
CA ASP A 32 14.26 -4.65 -27.27
C ASP A 32 14.29 -3.86 -25.94
N ILE A 33 14.92 -2.68 -25.90
CA ILE A 33 14.90 -1.80 -24.72
C ILE A 33 13.48 -1.29 -24.43
N HIS A 34 12.74 -0.86 -25.45
CA HIS A 34 11.36 -0.41 -25.28
C HIS A 34 10.44 -1.55 -24.81
N VAL A 35 10.63 -2.76 -25.35
CA VAL A 35 9.90 -3.96 -24.91
C VAL A 35 10.21 -4.28 -23.45
N ARG A 36 11.49 -4.25 -23.06
CA ARG A 36 11.92 -4.51 -21.67
C ARG A 36 11.37 -3.48 -20.69
N LEU A 37 11.43 -2.19 -21.03
CA LEU A 37 10.86 -1.12 -20.20
C LEU A 37 9.33 -1.24 -20.09
N SER A 38 8.64 -1.56 -21.18
CA SER A 38 7.19 -1.75 -21.19
C SER A 38 6.77 -2.95 -20.35
N SER A 39 7.50 -4.06 -20.47
CA SER A 39 7.31 -5.25 -19.64
C SER A 39 7.52 -4.95 -18.15
N ALA A 40 8.60 -4.24 -17.80
CA ALA A 40 8.84 -3.83 -16.42
C ALA A 40 7.74 -2.90 -15.88
N ARG A 41 7.26 -1.94 -16.68
CA ARG A 41 6.16 -1.05 -16.29
C ARG A 41 4.87 -1.82 -16.03
N GLN A 42 4.54 -2.79 -16.89
CA GLN A 42 3.39 -3.67 -16.71
C GLN A 42 3.53 -4.50 -15.43
N ALA A 43 4.71 -5.08 -15.19
CA ALA A 43 4.95 -5.92 -14.03
C ALA A 43 4.80 -5.19 -12.68
N PHE A 44 5.03 -3.87 -12.64
CA PHE A 44 4.80 -3.02 -11.46
C PHE A 44 3.36 -2.47 -11.35
N THR A 45 2.45 -2.86 -12.23
CA THR A 45 1.04 -2.42 -12.15
C THR A 45 0.29 -3.24 -11.09
N LEU A 46 -0.53 -2.57 -10.27
CA LEU A 46 -1.27 -3.24 -9.17
C LEU A 46 -2.29 -4.28 -9.64
N GLN A 47 -2.75 -4.17 -10.89
CA GLN A 47 -3.66 -5.14 -11.52
C GLN A 47 -2.95 -6.44 -11.92
N GLU A 48 -1.63 -6.41 -12.08
CA GLU A 48 -0.85 -7.58 -12.43
C GLU A 48 -0.74 -8.50 -11.20
N GLU A 49 -1.43 -9.63 -11.24
CA GLU A 49 -1.37 -10.61 -10.17
C GLU A 49 0.07 -11.12 -10.00
N PRO A 50 0.58 -11.20 -8.77
CA PRO A 50 1.91 -11.74 -8.54
C PRO A 50 1.96 -13.22 -8.92
N ARG A 51 3.09 -13.67 -9.47
CA ARG A 51 3.35 -15.10 -9.72
C ARG A 51 3.44 -15.89 -8.42
N SER A 52 3.94 -15.26 -7.36
CA SER A 52 4.08 -15.81 -6.01
C SER A 52 3.89 -14.71 -4.97
N VAL A 53 3.33 -15.06 -3.82
CA VAL A 53 3.12 -14.10 -2.71
C VAL A 53 4.35 -14.09 -1.81
N SER A 54 5.36 -13.35 -2.25
CA SER A 54 6.64 -13.28 -1.55
C SER A 54 6.59 -12.38 -0.32
N GLY A 55 7.34 -12.77 0.71
CA GLY A 55 7.33 -12.11 2.02
C GLY A 55 6.09 -12.43 2.87
N ARG A 56 5.24 -13.38 2.44
CA ARG A 56 4.08 -13.89 3.20
C ARG A 56 4.04 -15.42 3.25
N GLU A 57 5.18 -16.07 3.04
CA GLU A 57 5.28 -17.52 3.00
C GLU A 57 4.95 -18.15 4.35
N LYS A 58 5.28 -17.47 5.46
CA LYS A 58 4.96 -17.93 6.82
C LYS A 58 3.47 -17.86 7.11
N GLU A 59 2.85 -16.71 6.83
CA GLU A 59 1.42 -16.49 7.01
C GLU A 59 0.62 -17.44 6.13
N LEU A 60 1.01 -17.61 4.86
CA LEU A 60 0.36 -18.56 3.95
C LEU A 60 0.47 -20.00 4.46
N LYS A 61 1.64 -20.41 4.99
CA LYS A 61 1.81 -21.73 5.59
C LYS A 61 0.91 -21.90 6.82
N GLU A 62 0.87 -20.91 7.71
CA GLU A 62 0.05 -20.98 8.92
C GLU A 62 -1.45 -21.08 8.60
N ILE A 63 -1.93 -20.37 7.56
CA ILE A 63 -3.32 -20.49 7.11
C ILE A 63 -3.58 -21.89 6.55
N ARG A 64 -2.65 -22.46 5.77
CA ARG A 64 -2.78 -23.82 5.22
C ARG A 64 -2.81 -24.87 6.33
N ASP A 65 -1.89 -24.78 7.29
CA ASP A 65 -1.80 -25.70 8.42
C ASP A 65 -3.11 -25.65 9.24
N TRP A 66 -3.64 -24.44 9.48
CA TRP A 66 -4.93 -24.25 10.15
C TRP A 66 -6.11 -24.85 9.38
N ILE A 67 -6.18 -24.64 8.05
CA ILE A 67 -7.23 -25.24 7.22
C ILE A 67 -7.14 -26.78 7.27
N GLN A 68 -5.94 -27.33 7.12
CA GLN A 68 -5.72 -28.77 7.08
C GLN A 68 -6.10 -29.44 8.41
N GLU A 69 -5.68 -28.86 9.54
CA GLU A 69 -6.05 -29.32 10.87
C GLU A 69 -7.58 -29.44 11.04
N HIS A 70 -8.33 -28.43 10.59
CA HIS A 70 -9.78 -28.43 10.72
C HIS A 70 -10.45 -29.37 9.72
N ILE A 71 -9.90 -29.53 8.51
CA ILE A 71 -10.34 -30.54 7.55
C ILE A 71 -10.22 -31.94 8.15
N ASP A 72 -9.10 -32.25 8.79
CA ASP A 72 -8.82 -33.57 9.36
C ASP A 72 -9.68 -33.85 10.60
N ASN A 73 -9.87 -32.83 11.45
CA ASN A 73 -10.73 -32.92 12.64
C ASN A 73 -12.23 -32.82 12.31
N GLY A 74 -12.59 -32.37 11.11
CA GLY A 74 -13.98 -32.14 10.70
C GLY A 74 -14.69 -31.06 11.53
N SER A 75 -13.94 -30.08 12.04
CA SER A 75 -14.45 -29.01 12.92
C SER A 75 -14.70 -27.71 12.15
N SER A 76 -15.68 -26.92 12.62
CA SER A 76 -15.88 -25.54 12.16
C SER A 76 -15.01 -24.58 12.95
N SER A 77 -14.50 -23.54 12.29
CA SER A 77 -13.67 -22.52 12.94
C SER A 77 -13.60 -21.24 12.12
N SER A 78 -13.16 -20.17 12.77
CA SER A 78 -13.02 -18.85 12.17
C SER A 78 -11.60 -18.31 12.35
N LEU A 79 -11.09 -17.72 11.29
CA LEU A 79 -9.81 -17.02 11.24
C LEU A 79 -10.06 -15.56 10.90
N TYR A 80 -9.51 -14.66 11.70
CA TYR A 80 -9.58 -13.23 11.48
C TYR A 80 -8.21 -12.68 11.12
N ILE A 81 -8.11 -12.12 9.92
CA ILE A 81 -6.89 -11.54 9.36
C ILE A 81 -6.99 -10.02 9.41
N SER A 82 -6.10 -9.42 10.22
CA SER A 82 -5.97 -7.97 10.36
C SER A 82 -4.65 -7.48 9.75
N GLY A 83 -4.56 -6.19 9.47
CA GLY A 83 -3.31 -5.54 9.09
C GLY A 83 -3.54 -4.25 8.33
N ARG A 84 -2.53 -3.41 8.21
CA ARG A 84 -2.65 -2.14 7.47
C ARG A 84 -2.98 -2.38 5.98
N PRO A 85 -3.60 -1.41 5.29
CA PRO A 85 -3.75 -1.46 3.84
C PRO A 85 -2.39 -1.71 3.16
N GLY A 86 -2.38 -2.50 2.09
CA GLY A 86 -1.15 -2.77 1.35
C GLY A 86 -0.20 -3.80 1.97
N SER A 87 -0.59 -4.49 3.05
CA SER A 87 0.22 -5.56 3.67
C SER A 87 0.16 -6.93 2.96
N GLY A 88 -0.61 -7.06 1.88
CA GLY A 88 -0.66 -8.29 1.07
C GLY A 88 -1.71 -9.34 1.48
N LYS A 89 -2.65 -9.01 2.38
CA LYS A 89 -3.72 -9.92 2.85
C LYS A 89 -4.52 -10.56 1.69
N THR A 90 -5.15 -9.72 0.87
CA THR A 90 -5.95 -10.15 -0.29
C THR A 90 -5.15 -10.98 -1.29
N ALA A 91 -3.90 -10.58 -1.57
CA ALA A 91 -3.03 -11.34 -2.48
C ALA A 91 -2.71 -12.74 -1.93
N THR A 92 -2.45 -12.84 -0.63
CA THR A 92 -2.18 -14.12 0.06
C THR A 92 -3.40 -15.05 0.00
N ILE A 93 -4.59 -14.51 0.24
CA ILE A 93 -5.84 -15.29 0.20
C ILE A 93 -6.23 -15.69 -1.23
N ASN A 94 -5.99 -14.82 -2.22
CA ASN A 94 -6.20 -15.17 -3.62
C ASN A 94 -5.25 -16.29 -4.08
N GLN A 95 -3.99 -16.29 -3.63
CA GLN A 95 -3.06 -17.38 -3.89
C GLN A 95 -3.55 -18.68 -3.24
N LEU A 96 -3.93 -18.63 -1.96
CA LEU A 96 -4.49 -19.77 -1.25
C LEU A 96 -5.69 -20.36 -2.00
N ARG A 97 -6.60 -19.50 -2.49
CA ARG A 97 -7.77 -19.91 -3.27
C ARG A 97 -7.36 -20.67 -4.54
N LYS A 98 -6.38 -20.16 -5.28
CA LYS A 98 -5.85 -20.84 -6.48
C LYS A 98 -5.28 -22.20 -6.13
N ASP A 99 -4.47 -22.28 -5.07
CA ASP A 99 -3.84 -23.53 -4.62
C ASP A 99 -4.89 -24.57 -4.22
N LEU A 100 -5.96 -24.16 -3.52
CA LEU A 100 -7.05 -25.05 -3.09
C LEU A 100 -7.90 -25.59 -4.26
N VAL A 101 -8.11 -24.76 -5.28
CA VAL A 101 -8.81 -25.14 -6.52
C VAL A 101 -7.95 -26.10 -7.34
N SER A 102 -6.65 -25.79 -7.52
CA SER A 102 -5.70 -26.63 -8.26
C SER A 102 -5.48 -27.99 -7.60
N SER A 103 -5.52 -28.07 -6.27
CA SER A 103 -5.27 -29.31 -5.52
C SER A 103 -6.46 -30.27 -5.47
N GLN A 104 -7.57 -29.99 -6.19
CA GLN A 104 -8.84 -30.76 -6.12
C GLN A 104 -9.22 -31.09 -4.66
N SER A 105 -9.03 -30.13 -3.76
CA SER A 105 -9.19 -30.35 -2.34
C SER A 105 -10.61 -30.79 -2.00
N ARG A 106 -10.79 -31.45 -0.84
CA ARG A 106 -12.12 -31.70 -0.27
C ARG A 106 -12.80 -30.41 0.20
N THR A 107 -12.47 -29.25 -0.37
CA THR A 107 -13.03 -27.96 0.05
C THR A 107 -13.82 -27.31 -1.08
N ASN A 108 -14.96 -26.71 -0.73
CA ASN A 108 -15.66 -25.78 -1.60
C ASN A 108 -15.26 -24.36 -1.15
N CYS A 109 -14.54 -23.61 -1.99
CA CYS A 109 -14.05 -22.28 -1.65
C CYS A 109 -14.95 -21.20 -2.24
N VAL A 110 -15.59 -20.40 -1.38
CA VAL A 110 -16.42 -19.25 -1.77
C VAL A 110 -15.68 -17.97 -1.36
N TYR A 111 -15.54 -17.01 -2.27
CA TYR A 111 -14.90 -15.73 -1.99
C TYR A 111 -15.88 -14.58 -2.19
N ILE A 112 -15.96 -13.69 -1.19
CA ILE A 112 -16.94 -12.61 -1.15
C ILE A 112 -16.25 -11.30 -0.79
N ASN A 113 -16.43 -10.31 -1.65
CA ASN A 113 -16.02 -8.94 -1.35
C ASN A 113 -17.20 -8.14 -0.79
N CYS A 114 -17.24 -7.95 0.54
CA CYS A 114 -18.35 -7.29 1.20
C CYS A 114 -18.47 -5.79 0.86
N MET A 115 -17.45 -5.17 0.25
CA MET A 115 -17.53 -3.80 -0.26
C MET A 115 -18.51 -3.63 -1.41
N GLN A 116 -18.82 -4.70 -2.14
CA GLN A 116 -19.75 -4.62 -3.28
C GLN A 116 -21.22 -4.50 -2.84
N PHE A 117 -21.51 -4.76 -1.56
CA PHE A 117 -22.86 -4.94 -1.04
C PHE A 117 -23.23 -3.88 0.02
N THR A 118 -22.82 -2.63 -0.18
CA THR A 118 -23.02 -1.53 0.79
C THR A 118 -24.48 -1.11 0.96
N ALA A 119 -25.29 -1.23 -0.10
CA ALA A 119 -26.70 -0.80 -0.10
C ALA A 119 -27.66 -1.82 0.53
N ASP A 120 -27.46 -3.12 0.27
CA ASP A 120 -28.27 -4.20 0.82
C ASP A 120 -27.36 -5.32 1.33
N ARG A 121 -27.23 -5.40 2.65
CA ARG A 121 -26.40 -6.41 3.34
C ARG A 121 -26.91 -7.83 3.11
N LYS A 122 -28.20 -8.01 2.77
CA LYS A 122 -28.77 -9.34 2.48
C LYS A 122 -28.24 -9.93 1.17
N GLN A 123 -27.70 -9.10 0.27
CA GLN A 123 -27.07 -9.58 -0.96
C GLN A 123 -25.87 -10.50 -0.68
N VAL A 124 -25.15 -10.29 0.42
CA VAL A 124 -24.07 -11.20 0.85
C VAL A 124 -24.61 -12.61 1.08
N TYR A 125 -25.76 -12.74 1.74
CA TYR A 125 -26.39 -14.03 2.02
C TYR A 125 -26.85 -14.71 0.73
N ARG A 126 -27.43 -13.95 -0.19
CA ARG A 126 -27.82 -14.45 -1.51
C ARG A 126 -26.62 -14.91 -2.35
N GLU A 127 -25.48 -14.21 -2.25
CA GLU A 127 -24.25 -14.60 -2.94
C GLU A 127 -23.63 -15.88 -2.38
N ILE A 128 -23.63 -16.04 -1.04
CA ILE A 128 -23.20 -17.28 -0.37
C ILE A 128 -24.11 -18.44 -0.81
N SER A 129 -25.42 -18.23 -0.78
CA SER A 129 -26.39 -19.28 -1.10
C SER A 129 -26.32 -19.67 -2.58
N ALA A 130 -26.14 -18.70 -3.49
CA ALA A 130 -25.91 -18.96 -4.91
C ALA A 130 -24.61 -19.73 -5.16
N SER A 131 -23.49 -19.26 -4.59
CA SER A 131 -22.16 -19.91 -4.73
C SER A 131 -22.13 -21.31 -4.13
N SER A 132 -22.95 -21.55 -3.11
CA SER A 132 -23.09 -22.85 -2.47
C SER A 132 -24.16 -23.73 -3.11
N GLN A 133 -24.89 -23.26 -4.14
CA GLN A 133 -26.02 -23.98 -4.76
C GLN A 133 -27.17 -24.32 -3.77
N LEU A 134 -27.47 -23.42 -2.83
CA LEU A 134 -28.47 -23.61 -1.76
C LEU A 134 -29.82 -22.93 -2.04
N GLY A 135 -30.01 -22.32 -3.22
CA GLY A 135 -31.18 -21.50 -3.53
C GLY A 135 -30.99 -20.04 -3.10
N SER A 136 -32.07 -19.26 -3.02
CA SER A 136 -32.04 -17.86 -2.56
C SER A 136 -32.31 -17.81 -1.06
N CYS A 137 -31.36 -17.28 -0.28
CA CYS A 137 -31.51 -17.07 1.15
C CYS A 137 -31.24 -15.60 1.49
N ASP A 138 -32.14 -15.00 2.26
CA ASP A 138 -32.04 -13.58 2.64
C ASP A 138 -31.53 -13.40 4.07
N THR A 139 -31.49 -14.49 4.84
CA THR A 139 -30.92 -14.51 6.19
C THR A 139 -29.89 -15.61 6.31
N ALA A 140 -28.84 -15.38 7.11
CA ALA A 140 -27.89 -16.46 7.32
C ALA A 140 -28.42 -17.62 8.22
N ALA A 141 -29.65 -17.53 8.75
CA ALA A 141 -30.25 -18.63 9.55
C ALA A 141 -30.68 -19.75 8.61
N GLU A 142 -31.28 -19.34 7.51
CA GLU A 142 -31.60 -20.18 6.37
C GLU A 142 -30.31 -20.80 5.81
N ILE A 143 -29.25 -20.01 5.59
CA ILE A 143 -27.98 -20.55 5.07
C ILE A 143 -27.38 -21.60 6.00
N SER A 144 -27.32 -21.33 7.31
CA SER A 144 -26.70 -22.24 8.28
C SER A 144 -27.44 -23.58 8.34
N SER A 145 -28.77 -23.53 8.45
CA SER A 145 -29.61 -24.73 8.50
C SER A 145 -29.60 -25.53 7.18
N LEU A 146 -29.53 -24.86 6.03
CA LEU A 146 -29.40 -25.51 4.72
C LEU A 146 -28.01 -26.14 4.53
N LEU A 147 -26.95 -25.49 5.01
CA LEU A 147 -25.60 -26.05 5.02
C LEU A 147 -25.51 -27.28 5.93
N GLY A 148 -26.01 -27.19 7.16
CA GLY A 148 -26.05 -28.32 8.10
C GLY A 148 -26.82 -29.52 7.54
N SER A 149 -28.02 -29.28 6.99
CA SER A 149 -28.84 -30.34 6.40
C SER A 149 -28.22 -30.99 5.14
N ARG A 150 -27.49 -30.23 4.32
CA ARG A 150 -26.80 -30.76 3.13
C ARG A 150 -25.56 -31.59 3.49
N GLN A 151 -24.80 -31.14 4.50
CA GLN A 151 -23.63 -31.85 5.01
C GLN A 151 -24.04 -33.15 5.74
N SER A 152 -25.20 -33.18 6.38
CA SER A 152 -25.77 -34.38 7.01
C SER A 152 -26.26 -35.44 5.99
N LYS A 153 -26.83 -35.03 4.86
CA LYS A 153 -27.39 -35.95 3.84
C LYS A 153 -26.36 -36.60 2.91
N THR A 154 -25.19 -35.97 2.71
CA THR A 154 -24.17 -36.43 1.74
C THR A 154 -23.11 -37.33 2.39
N LYS A 155 -23.47 -38.57 2.74
CA LYS A 155 -22.53 -39.56 3.31
C LYS A 155 -21.35 -39.93 2.39
N LEU A 156 -21.43 -39.69 1.07
CA LEU A 156 -20.45 -40.15 0.08
C LEU A 156 -19.43 -39.10 -0.44
N THR A 157 -19.60 -37.80 -0.19
CA THR A 157 -18.66 -36.75 -0.63
C THR A 157 -18.49 -35.68 0.43
N ARG A 158 -17.75 -36.01 1.49
CA ARG A 158 -17.47 -35.13 2.65
C ARG A 158 -16.57 -33.95 2.26
N LYS A 159 -17.12 -32.92 1.63
CA LYS A 159 -16.41 -31.67 1.36
C LYS A 159 -16.67 -30.65 2.48
N MET A 160 -15.61 -30.01 2.96
CA MET A 160 -15.65 -28.87 3.87
C MET A 160 -15.95 -27.58 3.10
N GLN A 161 -16.71 -26.66 3.68
CA GLN A 161 -16.96 -25.36 3.07
C GLN A 161 -15.96 -24.34 3.62
N LEU A 162 -15.24 -23.63 2.73
CA LEU A 162 -14.35 -22.54 3.09
C LEU A 162 -14.92 -21.24 2.53
N GLU A 163 -15.28 -20.30 3.41
CA GLU A 163 -15.79 -18.98 3.04
C GLU A 163 -14.74 -17.92 3.35
N LEU A 164 -14.37 -17.14 2.34
CA LEU A 164 -13.41 -16.05 2.41
C LEU A 164 -14.18 -14.75 2.26
N ALA A 165 -14.13 -13.88 3.26
CA ALA A 165 -14.86 -12.61 3.25
C ALA A 165 -13.93 -11.41 3.45
N GLU A 166 -13.97 -10.43 2.54
CA GLU A 166 -13.31 -9.14 2.71
C GLU A 166 -14.27 -8.09 3.26
N ILE A 167 -14.08 -7.70 4.51
CA ILE A 167 -15.03 -6.92 5.30
C ILE A 167 -14.57 -5.46 5.41
N PHE A 168 -14.16 -4.87 4.29
CA PHE A 168 -13.74 -3.48 4.30
C PHE A 168 -14.97 -2.55 4.41
N GLY A 169 -14.88 -1.46 5.18
CA GLY A 169 -15.92 -0.39 5.21
C GLY A 169 -17.21 -0.66 6.00
N TRP A 170 -17.41 -1.84 6.57
CA TRP A 170 -18.58 -2.13 7.43
C TRP A 170 -18.33 -1.62 8.85
N THR A 171 -18.47 -0.31 9.08
CA THR A 171 -18.07 0.37 10.32
C THR A 171 -19.05 0.26 11.49
N THR A 172 -20.22 -0.36 11.29
CA THR A 172 -21.24 -0.48 12.35
C THR A 172 -21.03 -1.75 13.18
N ILE A 173 -21.14 -1.63 14.51
CA ILE A 173 -21.02 -2.73 15.49
C ILE A 173 -22.01 -3.87 15.18
N GLU A 174 -23.19 -3.57 14.62
CA GLU A 174 -24.17 -4.59 14.19
C GLU A 174 -23.72 -5.40 12.98
N SER A 175 -23.08 -4.77 11.98
CA SER A 175 -22.53 -5.45 10.81
C SER A 175 -21.35 -6.37 11.16
N GLU A 176 -20.54 -5.95 12.13
CA GLU A 176 -19.43 -6.73 12.70
C GLU A 176 -19.95 -7.94 13.48
N ARG A 177 -21.02 -7.74 14.28
CA ARG A 177 -21.78 -8.80 14.92
C ARG A 177 -22.33 -9.81 13.92
N HIS A 178 -22.87 -9.40 12.78
CA HIS A 178 -23.45 -10.36 11.82
C HIS A 178 -22.44 -11.32 11.19
N ILE A 179 -21.21 -10.88 10.95
CA ILE A 179 -20.15 -11.75 10.42
C ILE A 179 -19.52 -12.60 11.54
N ALA A 180 -19.35 -12.03 12.74
CA ALA A 180 -18.76 -12.75 13.85
C ALA A 180 -19.75 -13.67 14.62
N LEU A 181 -21.06 -13.42 14.58
CA LEU A 181 -22.07 -14.23 15.28
C LEU A 181 -22.31 -15.61 14.65
N ARG A 182 -21.79 -15.91 13.45
CA ARG A 182 -22.39 -16.98 12.65
C ARG A 182 -21.56 -18.17 12.23
N PHE A 183 -20.26 -18.17 12.45
CA PHE A 183 -19.42 -19.16 11.77
C PHE A 183 -18.87 -20.29 12.62
N SER A 184 -19.43 -20.55 13.81
CA SER A 184 -18.94 -21.67 14.62
C SER A 184 -19.97 -22.42 15.49
N HIS A 185 -21.29 -22.23 15.34
CA HIS A 185 -22.22 -22.80 16.33
C HIS A 185 -23.49 -23.47 15.77
N GLU A 186 -23.35 -24.26 14.71
CA GLU A 186 -24.15 -25.49 14.63
C GLU A 186 -23.23 -26.68 14.86
N LYS A 187 -23.59 -27.56 15.80
CA LYS A 187 -22.77 -28.70 16.25
C LYS A 187 -22.41 -29.72 15.16
N GLU A 188 -22.90 -29.51 13.93
CA GLU A 188 -22.68 -30.37 12.77
C GLU A 188 -22.17 -29.61 11.53
N SER A 189 -21.95 -28.29 11.61
CA SER A 189 -21.37 -27.57 10.47
C SER A 189 -19.89 -27.92 10.32
N ARG A 190 -19.43 -28.00 9.07
CA ARG A 190 -18.03 -28.15 8.65
C ARG A 190 -17.66 -26.97 7.76
N THR A 191 -17.73 -25.78 8.35
CA THR A 191 -17.49 -24.51 7.67
C THR A 191 -16.31 -23.81 8.31
N LEU A 192 -15.36 -23.41 7.48
CA LEU A 192 -14.24 -22.55 7.85
C LEU A 192 -14.48 -21.16 7.27
N VAL A 193 -14.26 -20.13 8.08
CA VAL A 193 -14.43 -18.75 7.63
C VAL A 193 -13.18 -17.94 7.87
N ILE A 194 -12.75 -17.21 6.84
CA ILE A 194 -11.62 -16.28 6.91
C ILE A 194 -12.12 -14.86 6.66
N GLY A 195 -12.07 -14.01 7.68
CA GLY A 195 -12.42 -12.60 7.58
C GLY A 195 -11.17 -11.72 7.39
N ILE A 196 -11.17 -10.85 6.38
CA ILE A 196 -10.06 -9.90 6.10
C ILE A 196 -10.50 -8.46 6.41
N ALA A 197 -9.71 -7.73 7.19
CA ALA A 197 -9.98 -6.34 7.56
C ALA A 197 -8.70 -5.48 7.68
N ASN A 198 -8.85 -4.15 7.69
CA ASN A 198 -7.74 -3.20 7.48
C ASN A 198 -7.20 -2.46 8.73
N ALA A 199 -7.73 -2.72 9.92
CA ALA A 199 -7.20 -2.13 11.16
C ALA A 199 -7.41 -3.05 12.37
N LEU A 200 -6.47 -2.93 13.31
CA LEU A 200 -6.46 -3.54 14.64
C LEU A 200 -7.60 -3.03 15.54
N ASP A 201 -8.36 -2.00 15.15
CA ASP A 201 -9.47 -1.49 15.97
C ASP A 201 -10.61 -2.51 16.15
N MET A 202 -10.59 -3.60 15.38
CA MET A 202 -11.44 -4.76 15.62
C MET A 202 -10.94 -5.65 16.76
N THR A 203 -9.63 -5.68 17.07
CA THR A 203 -9.12 -6.45 18.23
C THR A 203 -9.54 -5.84 19.55
N ASP A 204 -9.64 -4.51 19.66
CA ASP A 204 -10.20 -3.84 20.84
C ASP A 204 -11.72 -4.05 20.97
N ARG A 205 -12.38 -4.48 19.88
CA ARG A 205 -13.79 -4.89 19.83
C ARG A 205 -14.01 -6.41 19.92
N ILE A 206 -12.94 -7.23 19.93
CA ILE A 206 -13.01 -8.69 20.18
C ILE A 206 -13.68 -9.05 21.52
N PRO A 207 -13.63 -8.23 22.59
CA PRO A 207 -14.42 -8.50 23.79
C PRO A 207 -15.94 -8.59 23.52
N LEU A 208 -16.45 -8.01 22.42
CA LEU A 208 -17.84 -8.19 22.00
C LEU A 208 -18.08 -9.54 21.30
N LEU A 209 -17.02 -10.19 20.83
CA LEU A 209 -17.04 -11.52 20.19
C LEU A 209 -16.86 -12.64 21.21
N SER A 210 -16.10 -12.42 22.30
CA SER A 210 -15.96 -13.37 23.40
C SER A 210 -17.28 -13.64 24.14
N TYR A 211 -18.25 -12.71 24.05
CA TYR A 211 -19.62 -12.91 24.55
C TYR A 211 -20.37 -14.05 23.83
N ILE A 212 -19.87 -14.52 22.67
CA ILE A 212 -20.51 -15.52 21.80
C ILE A 212 -19.68 -16.83 21.76
N LYS A 213 -18.93 -17.20 22.81
CA LYS A 213 -18.21 -18.51 22.91
C LYS A 213 -17.44 -18.95 21.64
N CYS A 214 -17.05 -18.01 20.79
CA CYS A 214 -16.39 -18.24 19.51
C CYS A 214 -15.25 -17.24 19.45
N GLU A 215 -14.09 -17.62 19.96
CA GLU A 215 -12.89 -16.81 19.80
C GLU A 215 -12.26 -17.16 18.46
N PRO A 216 -12.33 -16.26 17.45
CA PRO A 216 -11.67 -16.50 16.18
C PRO A 216 -10.15 -16.56 16.40
N LYS A 217 -9.47 -17.43 15.66
CA LYS A 217 -8.00 -17.37 15.58
C LYS A 217 -7.62 -16.01 14.99
N LEU A 218 -6.69 -15.29 15.61
CA LEU A 218 -6.25 -13.98 15.14
C LEU A 218 -4.91 -14.10 14.41
N MET A 219 -4.83 -13.50 13.23
CA MET A 219 -3.59 -13.39 12.47
C MET A 219 -3.37 -11.94 12.06
N HIS A 220 -2.18 -11.42 12.38
CA HIS A 220 -1.82 -10.04 12.08
C HIS A 220 -0.78 -9.95 10.96
N PHE A 221 -1.16 -9.28 9.87
CA PHE A 221 -0.27 -8.95 8.75
C PHE A 221 0.41 -7.61 9.02
N ARG A 222 1.67 -7.70 9.47
CA ARG A 222 2.56 -6.55 9.64
C ARG A 222 2.85 -5.84 8.30
N GLY A 223 3.33 -4.59 8.36
CA GLY A 223 3.93 -3.95 7.18
C GLY A 223 5.12 -4.76 6.66
N TYR A 224 5.40 -4.66 5.35
CA TYR A 224 6.55 -5.36 4.77
C TYR A 224 7.88 -4.78 5.27
N THR A 225 8.84 -5.66 5.52
CA THR A 225 10.23 -5.31 5.87
C THR A 225 11.05 -4.92 4.66
N LYS A 226 12.20 -4.29 4.90
CA LYS A 226 13.12 -3.88 3.84
C LYS A 226 13.56 -5.08 2.97
N GLU A 227 13.77 -6.25 3.57
CA GLU A 227 14.15 -7.48 2.85
C GLU A 227 13.00 -8.01 2.00
N GLU A 228 11.78 -8.06 2.56
CA GLU A 228 10.59 -8.52 1.85
C GLU A 228 10.25 -7.60 0.68
N ILE A 229 10.33 -6.27 0.86
CA ILE A 229 10.10 -5.30 -0.21
C ILE A 229 11.14 -5.48 -1.32
N ALA A 230 12.43 -5.58 -0.98
CA ALA A 230 13.49 -5.75 -1.98
C ALA A 230 13.29 -7.04 -2.79
N LYS A 231 12.93 -8.14 -2.13
CA LYS A 231 12.59 -9.41 -2.77
C LYS A 231 11.41 -9.26 -3.74
N ILE A 232 10.33 -8.61 -3.31
CA ILE A 232 9.15 -8.38 -4.16
C ILE A 232 9.51 -7.55 -5.40
N ILE A 233 10.32 -6.51 -5.27
CA ILE A 233 10.76 -5.70 -6.42
C ILE A 233 11.55 -6.56 -7.41
N GLN A 234 12.47 -7.40 -6.92
CA GLN A 234 13.32 -8.24 -7.76
C GLN A 234 12.50 -9.30 -8.51
N GLU A 235 11.51 -9.92 -7.89
CA GLU A 235 10.67 -10.93 -8.53
C GLU A 235 9.68 -10.35 -9.55
N ARG A 236 9.30 -9.09 -9.39
CA ARG A 236 8.49 -8.38 -10.39
C ARG A 236 9.29 -7.96 -11.61
N LEU A 237 10.62 -7.83 -11.49
CA LEU A 237 11.44 -7.46 -12.63
C LEU A 237 11.55 -8.62 -13.63
N PRO A 238 11.56 -8.32 -14.94
CA PRO A 238 11.85 -9.35 -15.93
C PRO A 238 13.26 -9.94 -15.69
N PRO A 239 13.44 -11.26 -15.90
CA PRO A 239 14.72 -11.92 -15.66
C PRO A 239 15.81 -11.27 -16.52
N LEU A 240 17.01 -11.12 -15.93
CA LEU A 240 18.18 -10.63 -16.66
C LEU A 240 18.63 -11.68 -17.69
N ARG A 241 18.75 -11.26 -18.96
CA ARG A 241 19.45 -12.05 -19.98
C ARG A 241 20.96 -11.89 -19.82
N GLU A 242 21.72 -12.88 -20.29
CA GLU A 242 23.18 -12.82 -20.25
C GLU A 242 23.70 -11.59 -21.02
N GLY A 243 24.54 -10.78 -20.37
CA GLY A 243 25.09 -9.54 -20.95
C GLY A 243 24.25 -8.27 -20.73
N GLU A 244 23.05 -8.37 -20.15
CA GLU A 244 22.23 -7.18 -19.85
C GLU A 244 22.55 -6.57 -18.47
N SER A 245 22.58 -5.23 -18.40
CA SER A 245 22.63 -4.53 -17.12
C SER A 245 21.27 -4.57 -16.41
N PRO A 246 21.24 -4.54 -15.06
CA PRO A 246 20.00 -4.48 -14.31
C PRO A 246 19.28 -3.15 -14.56
N LEU A 247 17.96 -3.24 -14.76
CA LEU A 247 17.12 -2.05 -15.01
C LEU A 247 17.11 -1.11 -13.80
N LEU A 248 17.06 -1.66 -12.58
CA LEU A 248 17.17 -0.90 -11.34
C LEU A 248 18.52 -1.17 -10.70
N ASP A 249 19.18 -0.11 -10.23
CA ASP A 249 20.35 -0.25 -9.37
C ASP A 249 19.99 -1.00 -8.08
N PRO A 250 20.72 -2.07 -7.69
CA PRO A 250 20.51 -2.77 -6.42
C PRO A 250 20.54 -1.84 -5.20
N LEU A 251 21.39 -0.81 -5.20
CA LEU A 251 21.44 0.20 -4.14
C LEU A 251 20.18 1.07 -4.12
N ALA A 252 19.60 1.36 -5.29
CA ALA A 252 18.34 2.10 -5.37
C ALA A 252 17.16 1.28 -4.85
N ILE A 253 17.14 -0.03 -5.13
CA ILE A 253 16.16 -0.97 -4.55
C ILE A 253 16.30 -0.98 -3.03
N HIS A 254 17.53 -1.07 -2.49
CA HIS A 254 17.76 -1.07 -1.07
C HIS A 254 17.28 0.22 -0.39
N LEU A 255 17.61 1.38 -0.96
CA LEU A 255 17.19 2.68 -0.44
C LEU A 255 15.66 2.81 -0.41
N LEU A 256 14.98 2.46 -1.52
CA LEU A 256 13.53 2.50 -1.62
C LEU A 256 12.89 1.58 -0.56
N SER A 257 13.39 0.35 -0.47
CA SER A 257 12.89 -0.64 0.47
C SER A 257 13.06 -0.19 1.92
N GLN A 258 14.22 0.39 2.26
CA GLN A 258 14.47 0.93 3.60
C GLN A 258 13.55 2.13 3.92
N THR A 259 13.35 3.03 2.97
CA THR A 259 12.54 4.25 3.16
C THR A 259 11.06 3.93 3.35
N VAL A 260 10.53 2.97 2.58
CA VAL A 260 9.12 2.59 2.70
C VAL A 260 8.86 1.71 3.91
N ALA A 261 9.77 0.76 4.21
CA ALA A 261 9.64 -0.11 5.38
C ALA A 261 9.67 0.68 6.71
N SER A 262 10.47 1.75 6.79
CA SER A 262 10.55 2.58 8.01
C SER A 262 9.31 3.44 8.25
N ARG A 263 8.55 3.77 7.19
CA ARG A 263 7.37 4.65 7.26
C ARG A 263 6.05 3.88 7.32
N SER A 264 5.77 3.05 6.32
CA SER A 264 4.46 2.42 6.15
C SER A 264 4.53 0.89 6.01
N GLY A 265 5.54 0.39 5.28
CA GLY A 265 5.59 -0.99 4.82
C GLY A 265 4.49 -1.35 3.82
N ASP A 266 3.91 -0.36 3.12
CA ASP A 266 2.88 -0.57 2.09
C ASP A 266 3.54 -0.89 0.73
N ILE A 267 3.31 -2.10 0.21
CA ILE A 267 3.90 -2.52 -1.06
C ILE A 267 3.30 -1.80 -2.28
N ARG A 268 2.05 -1.32 -2.19
CA ARG A 268 1.39 -0.62 -3.30
C ARG A 268 2.12 0.67 -3.65
N MET A 269 2.60 1.37 -2.63
CA MET A 269 3.42 2.58 -2.75
C MET A 269 4.75 2.28 -3.44
N VAL A 270 5.41 1.18 -3.06
CA VAL A 270 6.66 0.74 -3.70
C VAL A 270 6.46 0.48 -5.19
N LEU A 271 5.42 -0.28 -5.54
CA LEU A 271 5.11 -0.62 -6.92
C LEU A 271 4.79 0.64 -7.75
N ASP A 272 4.07 1.62 -7.19
CA ASP A 272 3.81 2.89 -7.87
C ASP A 272 5.09 3.71 -8.10
N ILE A 273 6.00 3.77 -7.12
CA ILE A 273 7.30 4.44 -7.25
C ILE A 273 8.13 3.76 -8.35
N CYS A 274 8.25 2.43 -8.34
CA CYS A 274 8.96 1.68 -9.37
C CYS A 274 8.36 1.91 -10.76
N ARG A 275 7.03 1.89 -10.88
CA ARG A 275 6.32 2.16 -12.14
C ARG A 275 6.62 3.56 -12.68
N LYS A 276 6.60 4.60 -11.83
CA LYS A 276 6.95 5.97 -12.24
C LYS A 276 8.42 6.12 -12.58
N ALA A 277 9.31 5.39 -11.91
CA ALA A 277 10.73 5.38 -12.25
C ALA A 277 10.97 4.80 -13.63
N VAL A 278 10.32 3.68 -13.96
CA VAL A 278 10.36 3.10 -15.31
C VAL A 278 9.79 4.07 -16.34
N GLN A 279 8.65 4.73 -16.05
CA GLN A 279 8.06 5.73 -16.94
C GLN A 279 9.02 6.90 -17.21
N LYS A 280 9.71 7.40 -16.18
CA LYS A 280 10.66 8.50 -16.33
C LYS A 280 11.82 8.13 -17.25
N ILE A 281 12.31 6.90 -17.17
CA ILE A 281 13.35 6.39 -18.06
C ILE A 281 12.81 6.19 -19.47
N GLN A 282 11.60 5.66 -19.64
CA GLN A 282 10.96 5.56 -20.96
C GLN A 282 10.91 6.91 -21.67
N ASN A 283 10.44 7.96 -20.97
CA ASN A 283 10.39 9.30 -21.53
C ASN A 283 11.79 9.85 -21.90
N ARG A 284 12.84 9.51 -21.14
CA ARG A 284 14.22 9.89 -21.48
C ARG A 284 14.73 9.16 -22.71
N VAL A 285 14.44 7.87 -22.85
CA VAL A 285 14.82 7.09 -24.03
C VAL A 285 14.13 7.64 -25.28
N GLU A 286 12.86 8.05 -25.16
CA GLU A 286 12.13 8.71 -26.26
C GLU A 286 12.73 10.06 -26.69
N LEU A 287 13.34 10.81 -25.76
CA LEU A 287 13.92 12.13 -26.01
C LEU A 287 15.40 12.10 -26.44
N ASP A 288 16.22 11.29 -25.75
CA ASP A 288 17.68 11.27 -25.88
C ASP A 288 18.21 10.13 -26.76
N GLY A 289 17.34 9.21 -27.21
CA GLY A 289 17.69 8.06 -28.06
C GLY A 289 18.78 7.17 -27.45
N GLU A 290 19.77 6.76 -28.25
CA GLU A 290 20.84 5.82 -27.86
C GLU A 290 21.72 6.29 -26.69
N ARG A 291 21.77 7.60 -26.40
CA ARG A 291 22.57 8.14 -25.28
C ARG A 291 21.85 8.04 -23.94
N ALA A 292 20.57 7.66 -23.94
CA ALA A 292 19.77 7.58 -22.74
C ALA A 292 20.29 6.48 -21.81
N VAL A 293 20.60 6.87 -20.57
CA VAL A 293 20.91 5.90 -19.51
C VAL A 293 19.64 5.13 -19.18
N THR A 294 19.61 3.85 -19.52
CA THR A 294 18.47 2.95 -19.28
C THR A 294 18.39 2.43 -17.85
N LYS A 295 19.49 2.56 -17.09
CA LYS A 295 19.57 2.16 -15.68
C LYS A 295 18.93 3.20 -14.77
N ILE A 296 17.97 2.78 -13.96
CA ILE A 296 17.35 3.61 -12.92
C ILE A 296 18.35 3.77 -11.76
N THR A 297 18.78 5.00 -11.54
CA THR A 297 19.77 5.36 -10.52
C THR A 297 19.13 5.68 -9.16
N ILE A 298 19.96 5.77 -8.12
CA ILE A 298 19.54 6.23 -6.79
C ILE A 298 18.95 7.64 -6.84
N ALA A 299 19.53 8.54 -7.65
CA ALA A 299 19.06 9.91 -7.80
C ALA A 299 17.65 9.96 -8.39
N ASP A 300 17.35 9.10 -9.37
CA ASP A 300 16.02 9.00 -9.95
C ASP A 300 14.97 8.50 -8.96
N MET A 301 15.30 7.45 -8.20
CA MET A 301 14.42 6.95 -7.15
C MET A 301 14.21 7.99 -6.05
N LYS A 302 15.27 8.70 -5.61
CA LYS A 302 15.15 9.76 -4.59
C LYS A 302 14.21 10.88 -5.05
N GLY A 303 14.34 11.35 -6.29
CA GLY A 303 13.48 12.42 -6.80
C GLY A 303 11.99 12.03 -6.92
N ILE A 304 11.70 10.75 -7.16
CA ILE A 304 10.31 10.25 -7.21
C ILE A 304 9.79 9.97 -5.81
N CYS A 305 10.63 9.39 -4.95
CA CYS A 305 10.34 9.18 -3.54
C CYS A 305 10.01 10.52 -2.87
N SER A 306 10.73 11.59 -3.17
CA SER A 306 10.42 12.89 -2.59
C SER A 306 9.03 13.38 -3.01
N GLY A 307 8.68 13.28 -4.29
CA GLY A 307 7.36 13.72 -4.76
C GLY A 307 6.16 12.88 -4.25
N LEU A 308 6.36 11.63 -3.81
CA LEU A 308 5.29 10.72 -3.40
C LEU A 308 5.24 10.37 -1.92
N LEU A 309 6.40 10.42 -1.25
CA LEU A 309 6.54 10.06 0.16
C LEU A 309 6.57 11.29 1.05
N TYR A 310 6.82 12.50 0.52
CA TYR A 310 6.64 13.71 1.30
C TYR A 310 5.18 14.14 1.23
N ASP A 311 4.60 14.29 2.43
CA ASP A 311 3.33 14.95 2.63
C ASP A 311 3.42 16.35 2.01
N PRO A 312 2.48 16.80 1.15
CA PRO A 312 2.50 18.17 0.62
C PRO A 312 2.62 19.22 1.73
N VAL A 313 2.09 18.91 2.92
CA VAL A 313 2.27 19.72 4.14
C VAL A 313 3.75 19.86 4.53
N VAL A 314 4.57 18.82 4.39
CA VAL A 314 6.00 18.84 4.73
C VAL A 314 6.79 19.77 3.81
N GLU A 315 6.52 19.74 2.51
CA GLU A 315 7.18 20.64 1.54
C GLU A 315 6.74 22.09 1.73
N GLU A 316 5.44 22.31 2.00
CA GLU A 316 4.93 23.64 2.29
C GLU A 316 5.55 24.18 3.60
N VAL A 317 5.69 23.35 4.65
CA VAL A 317 6.41 23.70 5.88
C VAL A 317 7.88 24.04 5.63
N LYS A 318 8.58 23.32 4.74
CA LYS A 318 9.95 23.64 4.34
C LYS A 318 10.07 24.98 3.63
N SER A 319 9.05 25.35 2.85
CA SER A 319 9.01 26.62 2.11
C SER A 319 8.68 27.84 3.00
N LEU A 320 8.18 27.62 4.21
CA LEU A 320 7.87 28.70 5.16
C LEU A 320 9.12 29.43 5.65
N SER A 321 8.94 30.69 6.02
CA SER A 321 9.96 31.44 6.76
C SER A 321 10.26 30.80 8.12
N VAL A 322 11.46 31.05 8.66
CA VAL A 322 11.85 30.58 10.00
C VAL A 322 10.85 31.02 11.08
N HIS A 323 10.24 32.20 10.92
CA HIS A 323 9.18 32.68 11.82
C HIS A 323 7.87 31.91 11.67
N GLY A 324 7.48 31.54 10.45
CA GLY A 324 6.31 30.67 10.22
C GLY A 324 6.52 29.26 10.79
N GLN A 325 7.70 28.69 10.56
CA GLN A 325 8.11 27.41 11.14
C GLN A 325 8.12 27.45 12.68
N LEU A 326 8.65 28.52 13.27
CA LEU A 326 8.63 28.71 14.72
C LEU A 326 7.21 28.79 15.28
N LEU A 327 6.29 29.48 14.60
CA LEU A 327 4.89 29.54 15.05
C LEU A 327 4.26 28.14 15.11
N LEU A 328 4.49 27.29 14.11
CA LEU A 328 4.01 25.91 14.12
C LEU A 328 4.63 25.09 15.27
N VAL A 329 5.92 25.29 15.57
CA VAL A 329 6.59 24.68 16.73
C VAL A 329 5.93 25.13 18.04
N VAL A 330 5.69 26.42 18.22
CA VAL A 330 5.05 26.99 19.41
C VAL A 330 3.64 26.42 19.62
N LEU A 331 2.84 26.36 18.54
CA LEU A 331 1.51 25.75 18.57
C LEU A 331 1.56 24.27 18.98
N THR A 332 2.54 23.52 18.48
CA THR A 332 2.76 22.11 18.82
C THR A 332 3.13 21.94 20.29
N LEU A 333 4.07 22.73 20.79
CA LEU A 333 4.49 22.70 22.20
C LEU A 333 3.36 23.12 23.15
N TRP A 334 2.53 24.08 22.74
CA TRP A 334 1.35 24.46 23.51
C TRP A 334 0.35 23.30 23.58
N SER A 335 0.06 22.67 22.44
CA SER A 335 -0.86 21.52 22.36
C SER A 335 -0.45 20.37 23.26
N ARG A 336 0.87 20.11 23.41
CA ARG A 336 1.40 19.12 24.34
C ARG A 336 1.15 19.49 25.81
N LYS A 337 1.30 20.77 26.17
CA LYS A 337 1.19 21.23 27.56
C LYS A 337 -0.25 21.47 28.01
N ASN A 338 -1.12 21.91 27.09
CA ASN A 338 -2.45 22.42 27.39
C ASN A 338 -3.52 21.72 26.54
N LYS A 339 -4.59 21.24 27.19
CA LYS A 339 -5.78 20.69 26.49
C LYS A 339 -6.66 21.75 25.82
N LYS A 340 -6.40 23.04 26.04
CA LYS A 340 -7.20 24.17 25.52
C LYS A 340 -6.49 24.83 24.34
N ALA A 341 -7.28 25.26 23.36
CA ALA A 341 -6.80 26.04 22.22
C ALA A 341 -6.10 27.33 22.68
N ILE A 342 -5.00 27.70 22.01
CA ILE A 342 -4.23 28.90 22.33
C ILE A 342 -4.93 30.13 21.76
N THR A 343 -4.96 31.24 22.51
CA THR A 343 -5.45 32.52 21.99
C THR A 343 -4.34 33.28 21.26
N GLY A 344 -4.68 34.14 20.30
CA GLY A 344 -3.67 34.93 19.56
C GLY A 344 -2.79 35.80 20.47
N ARG A 345 -3.30 36.26 21.62
CA ARG A 345 -2.50 36.95 22.64
C ARG A 345 -1.44 36.04 23.25
N GLN A 346 -1.84 34.85 23.70
CA GLN A 346 -0.93 33.86 24.28
C GLN A 346 0.09 33.36 23.25
N LEU A 347 -0.33 33.19 22.00
CA LEU A 347 0.58 32.81 20.92
C LEU A 347 1.69 33.84 20.71
N ARG A 348 1.38 35.14 20.74
CA ARG A 348 2.40 36.20 20.66
C ARG A 348 3.40 36.15 21.82
N GLU A 349 2.91 35.94 23.05
CA GLU A 349 3.75 35.86 24.25
C GLU A 349 4.69 34.64 24.22
N GLU A 350 4.16 33.47 23.85
CA GLU A 350 4.95 32.25 23.70
C GLU A 350 5.96 32.39 22.55
N TYR A 351 5.54 32.90 21.39
CA TYR A 351 6.44 33.19 20.27
C TYR A 351 7.59 34.11 20.67
N ARG A 352 7.31 35.17 21.45
CA ARG A 352 8.35 36.08 21.97
C ARG A 352 9.35 35.34 22.86
N THR A 353 8.88 34.40 23.65
CA THR A 353 9.72 33.61 24.56
C THR A 353 10.63 32.66 23.78
N TYR A 354 10.07 31.92 22.82
CA TYR A 354 10.86 30.98 22.01
C TYR A 354 11.76 31.68 20.99
N SER A 355 11.36 32.80 20.39
CA SER A 355 12.22 33.57 19.47
C SER A 355 13.49 34.04 20.18
N LYS A 356 13.37 34.55 21.42
CA LYS A 356 14.52 34.88 22.28
C LYS A 356 15.37 33.66 22.63
N LYS A 357 14.75 32.51 22.93
CA LYS A 357 15.46 31.26 23.25
C LYS A 357 16.28 30.73 22.07
N ILE A 358 15.81 30.93 20.85
CA ILE A 358 16.48 30.51 19.60
C ILE A 358 17.50 31.55 19.12
N GLY A 359 17.41 32.79 19.60
CA GLY A 359 18.30 33.88 19.21
C GLY A 359 17.93 34.54 17.87
N ILE A 360 16.68 34.45 17.44
CA ILE A 360 16.19 35.16 16.25
C ILE A 360 15.50 36.48 16.64
N PRO A 361 15.59 37.54 15.81
CA PRO A 361 14.86 38.78 16.03
C PRO A 361 13.35 38.52 16.10
N GLY A 362 12.68 39.01 17.15
CA GLY A 362 11.24 38.79 17.33
C GLY A 362 10.42 39.74 16.45
N VAL A 363 9.46 39.20 15.69
CA VAL A 363 8.57 39.98 14.80
C VAL A 363 7.14 40.01 15.32
N GLU A 364 6.94 40.56 16.53
CA GLU A 364 5.68 40.50 17.28
C GLU A 364 4.49 41.16 16.55
N SER A 365 4.74 42.24 15.80
CA SER A 365 3.74 42.95 15.00
C SER A 365 3.20 42.09 13.85
N GLU A 366 4.08 41.32 13.21
CA GLU A 366 3.79 40.51 12.01
C GLU A 366 3.23 39.12 12.35
N VAL A 367 3.22 38.71 13.64
CA VAL A 367 2.67 37.41 14.05
C VAL A 367 1.24 37.20 13.58
N ALA A 368 0.42 38.27 13.54
CA ALA A 368 -0.96 38.17 13.07
C ALA A 368 -1.04 37.85 11.57
N ASP A 369 -0.20 38.51 10.76
CA ASP A 369 -0.15 38.34 9.31
C ASP A 369 0.46 36.98 8.95
N LEU A 370 1.51 36.56 9.67
CA LEU A 370 2.11 35.23 9.55
C LEU A 370 1.12 34.12 9.94
N CYS A 371 0.25 34.33 10.92
CA CYS A 371 -0.81 33.35 11.21
C CYS A 371 -1.84 33.27 10.08
N GLY A 372 -2.10 34.38 9.38
CA GLY A 372 -2.96 34.40 8.20
C GLY A 372 -2.42 33.57 7.05
N SER A 373 -1.10 33.56 6.82
CA SER A 373 -0.47 32.68 5.83
C SER A 373 -0.39 31.21 6.26
N LEU A 374 -0.64 30.91 7.54
CA LEU A 374 -0.63 29.56 8.10
C LEU A 374 -2.03 28.94 8.26
N GLU A 375 -3.06 29.50 7.63
CA GLU A 375 -4.43 28.97 7.69
C GLU A 375 -4.54 27.53 7.16
N ALA A 376 -3.67 27.11 6.22
CA ALA A 376 -3.62 25.73 5.73
C ALA A 376 -3.22 24.73 6.83
N PHE A 377 -2.39 25.15 7.79
CA PHE A 377 -1.80 24.31 8.84
C PHE A 377 -2.49 24.42 10.19
N THR A 378 -3.36 25.42 10.36
CA THR A 378 -3.96 25.79 11.64
C THR A 378 -5.49 25.77 11.55
N VAL A 379 -6.13 25.40 12.66
CA VAL A 379 -7.57 25.51 12.84
C VAL A 379 -7.85 26.82 13.55
N MET A 380 -8.46 27.77 12.85
CA MET A 380 -8.71 29.11 13.38
C MET A 380 -10.16 29.26 13.88
N GLY A 381 -10.33 29.88 15.05
CA GLY A 381 -11.63 30.19 15.64
C GLY A 381 -12.39 31.28 14.89
N LYS A 382 -13.70 31.37 15.15
CA LYS A 382 -14.63 32.30 14.47
C LYS A 382 -14.52 33.77 14.92
N GLN A 383 -13.66 34.09 15.89
CA GLN A 383 -13.51 35.45 16.42
C GLN A 383 -12.86 36.38 15.38
N LYS A 384 -13.36 37.61 15.24
CA LYS A 384 -12.83 38.62 14.29
C LYS A 384 -11.50 39.24 14.73
N GLU A 385 -11.29 39.41 16.03
CA GLU A 385 -10.06 40.00 16.55
C GLU A 385 -8.99 38.95 16.77
N PHE A 386 -7.78 39.20 16.27
CA PHE A 386 -6.65 38.26 16.39
C PHE A 386 -6.36 37.84 17.84
N ASN A 387 -6.37 38.80 18.78
CA ASN A 387 -6.00 38.53 20.18
C ASN A 387 -6.97 37.57 20.89
N THR A 388 -8.24 37.53 20.49
CA THR A 388 -9.28 36.66 21.06
C THR A 388 -9.54 35.42 20.20
N ARG A 389 -8.97 35.37 18.99
CA ARG A 389 -9.07 34.22 18.08
C ARG A 389 -8.29 33.03 18.63
N THR A 390 -8.99 31.90 18.76
CA THR A 390 -8.39 30.63 19.20
C THR A 390 -7.76 29.91 18.02
N MET A 391 -6.61 29.28 18.23
CA MET A 391 -5.89 28.54 17.20
C MET A 391 -5.58 27.12 17.66
N GLY A 392 -5.65 26.18 16.73
CA GLY A 392 -5.27 24.79 16.92
C GLY A 392 -4.36 24.32 15.79
N LEU A 393 -3.60 23.25 16.03
CA LEU A 393 -2.75 22.64 15.02
C LEU A 393 -3.58 21.64 14.21
N ARG A 394 -3.52 21.72 12.87
CA ARG A 394 -4.13 20.72 11.98
C ARG A 394 -3.14 19.64 11.56
N ILE A 395 -1.86 19.99 11.50
CA ILE A 395 -0.78 19.09 11.08
C ILE A 395 -0.39 18.12 12.20
N SER A 396 0.08 16.93 11.83
CA SER A 396 0.66 16.00 12.78
C SER A 396 2.06 16.46 13.20
N GLU A 397 2.45 16.11 14.42
CA GLU A 397 3.79 16.42 14.93
C GLU A 397 4.89 15.73 14.09
N GLU A 398 4.64 14.51 13.62
CA GLU A 398 5.56 13.77 12.74
C GLU A 398 5.80 14.51 11.42
N SER A 399 4.74 15.02 10.78
CA SER A 399 4.87 15.82 9.56
C SER A 399 5.62 17.12 9.83
N LEU A 400 5.40 17.80 10.97
CA LEU A 400 6.16 18.99 11.33
C LEU A 400 7.65 18.68 11.54
N LEU A 401 7.98 17.60 12.25
CA LEU A 401 9.38 17.18 12.50
C LEU A 401 10.14 16.85 11.21
N LEU A 402 9.45 16.32 10.22
CA LEU A 402 9.98 16.05 8.88
C LEU A 402 10.16 17.33 8.06
N GLY A 403 9.24 18.31 8.20
CA GLY A 403 9.35 19.63 7.57
C GLY A 403 10.49 20.47 8.13
N LEU A 404 10.88 20.23 9.38
CA LEU A 404 11.97 20.95 10.06
C LEU A 404 13.34 20.27 9.95
N GLU A 405 13.53 19.32 9.02
CA GLU A 405 14.78 18.56 8.84
C GLU A 405 15.99 19.49 8.64
N ASP A 406 15.80 20.59 7.89
CA ASP A 406 16.86 21.55 7.57
C ASP A 406 17.13 22.56 8.70
N VAL A 407 16.22 22.67 9.68
CA VAL A 407 16.31 23.63 10.80
C VAL A 407 16.40 22.89 12.13
N LYS A 408 17.57 22.26 12.37
CA LYS A 408 17.86 21.43 13.55
C LYS A 408 17.55 22.10 14.88
N ILE A 409 17.72 23.43 14.98
CA ILE A 409 17.45 24.17 16.22
C ILE A 409 15.96 24.12 16.59
N LEU A 410 15.06 24.25 15.60
CA LEU A 410 13.62 24.14 15.81
C LEU A 410 13.21 22.69 16.08
N GLN A 411 13.82 21.74 15.39
CA GLN A 411 13.56 20.31 15.60
C GLN A 411 13.91 19.87 17.03
N ASN A 412 15.00 20.40 17.60
CA ASN A 412 15.42 20.11 18.97
C ASN A 412 14.42 20.63 20.02
N LEU A 413 13.68 21.71 19.73
CA LEU A 413 12.66 22.22 20.65
C LEU A 413 11.46 21.29 20.78
N ILE A 414 11.11 20.56 19.72
CA ILE A 414 10.02 19.56 19.75
C ILE A 414 10.50 18.25 20.38
N LYS A 415 11.79 17.90 20.26
CA LYS A 415 12.32 16.66 20.84
C LYS A 415 12.60 16.73 22.34
N GLN A 416 12.59 17.94 22.92
CA GLN A 416 12.58 18.20 24.36
C GLN A 416 11.17 18.05 24.94
#